data_AF-A0A950KSZ1-F1
#
_entry.id   AF-A0A950KSZ1-F1
#
_cell.length_a   1.000
_cell.length_b   1.000
_cell.length_c   1.000
_cell.angle_alpha   90.00
_cell.angle_beta   90.00
_cell.angle_gamma   90.00
#
_symmetry.space_group_name_H-M   'P 1'
#
loop_
_entity.id
_entity.type
_entity.pdbx_description
1 polymer ?
#
loop_
_entity_poly.entity_id
_entity_poly.type
_entity_poly.pdbx_seq_one_letter_code
_entity_poly.pdbx_strand_id
1 'polypeptide(L)' 'MVAKVEFRFGKLFPRVGFTVTNLTASNRAVVHFYNKRGTAEQWIKEGKHAVAMTRLRCRCLRANKVHLW' A
#
# COMPACT_ATOMS: atom_id res chain seq x y z
N MET A 1 3.43 18.72 -7.81
CA MET A 1 4.13 18.72 -6.50
C MET A 1 3.14 19.18 -5.44
N VAL A 2 2.95 18.42 -4.36
CA VAL A 2 2.03 18.78 -3.27
C VAL A 2 2.81 18.85 -1.97
N ALA A 3 2.78 19.98 -1.27
CA ALA A 3 3.38 20.12 0.05
C ALA A 3 2.37 19.68 1.13
N LYS A 4 2.81 18.80 2.03
CA LYS A 4 2.07 18.40 3.22
C LYS A 4 2.76 19.00 4.44
N VAL A 5 2.05 19.87 5.14
CA VAL A 5 2.53 20.50 6.37
C VAL A 5 1.81 19.87 7.55
N GLU A 6 2.56 19.26 8.47
CA GLU A 6 2.02 18.71 9.71
C GLU A 6 2.47 19.53 10.91
N PHE A 7 1.50 20.02 11.68
CA PHE A 7 1.75 20.69 12.95
C PHE A 7 1.56 19.68 14.10
N ARG A 8 2.55 19.60 15.01
CA ARG A 8 2.46 18.78 16.23
C ARG A 8 2.58 19.71 17.43
N PHE A 9 1.63 19.63 18.35
CA PHE A 9 1.64 20.40 19.59
C PHE A 9 2.93 20.10 20.37
N GLY A 10 3.67 21.15 20.77
CA GLY A 10 4.96 21.04 21.44
C GLY A 10 6.20 21.05 20.52
N LYS A 11 6.06 21.19 19.20
CA LYS A 11 7.20 21.45 18.29
C LYS A 11 7.23 22.91 17.84
N LEU A 12 8.40 23.54 17.95
CA LEU A 12 8.64 24.93 17.55
C LEU A 12 8.45 25.17 16.04
N PHE A 13 8.74 24.16 15.22
CA PHE A 13 8.60 24.23 13.77
C PHE A 13 7.68 23.13 13.21
N PRO A 14 6.83 23.45 12.23
CA PRO A 14 6.03 22.46 11.53
C PRO A 14 6.91 21.51 10.71
N ARG A 15 6.47 20.27 10.54
CA ARG A 15 7.14 19.33 9.63
C ARG A 15 6.57 19.52 8.24
N VAL A 16 7.42 19.94 7.30
CA VAL A 16 7.05 20.05 5.90
C VAL A 16 7.58 18.81 5.15
N GLY A 17 6.67 18.09 4.51
CA GLY A 17 7.00 17.01 3.58
C GLY A 17 6.46 17.33 2.19
N PHE A 18 7.09 16.77 1.15
CA PHE A 18 6.65 16.96 -0.23
C PHE A 18 6.23 15.62 -0.83
N THR A 19 5.02 15.59 -1.39
CA THR A 19 4.54 14.49 -2.21
C THR A 19 4.78 14.85 -3.67
N VAL A 20 5.77 14.20 -4.28
CA VAL A 20 6.02 14.26 -5.72
C VAL A 20 5.13 13.20 -6.39
N THR A 21 4.34 13.62 -7.37
CA THR A 21 3.42 12.73 -8.08
C THR A 21 3.27 13.16 -9.53
N ASN A 22 3.13 12.18 -10.42
CA ASN A 22 2.77 12.36 -11.84
C ASN A 22 1.26 12.25 -12.07
N LEU A 23 0.46 12.12 -11.01
CA LEU A 23 -1.00 12.10 -11.11
C LEU A 23 -1.52 13.50 -11.46
N THR A 24 -2.37 13.60 -12.48
CA THR A 24 -3.11 14.81 -12.88
C THR A 24 -4.33 15.10 -11.99
N ALA A 25 -4.47 14.40 -10.87
CA ALA A 25 -5.57 14.56 -9.92
C ALA A 25 -5.40 15.80 -9.03
N SER A 26 -6.51 16.32 -8.49
CA SER A 26 -6.49 17.47 -7.58
C SER A 26 -5.68 17.19 -6.31
N ASN A 27 -5.09 18.24 -5.70
CA ASN A 27 -4.24 18.10 -4.51
C ASN A 27 -4.92 17.31 -3.37
N ARG A 28 -6.22 17.52 -3.17
CA ARG A 28 -7.00 16.79 -2.16
C ARG A 28 -7.11 15.30 -2.48
N ALA A 29 -7.34 14.95 -3.75
CA ALA A 29 -7.40 13.56 -4.20
C ALA A 29 -6.03 12.87 -4.08
N VAL A 30 -4.94 13.58 -4.42
CA VAL A 30 -3.57 13.08 -4.24
C VAL A 30 -3.28 12.79 -2.76
N VAL A 31 -3.59 13.73 -1.86
CA VAL A 31 -3.40 13.54 -0.41
C VAL A 31 -4.24 12.35 0.09
N HIS A 32 -5.49 12.23 -0.34
CA HIS A 32 -6.36 11.11 0.03
C HIS A 32 -5.81 9.76 -0.44
N PHE A 33 -5.33 9.70 -1.68
CA PHE A 33 -4.74 8.50 -2.27
C PHE A 33 -3.50 8.06 -1.50
N TYR A 34 -2.55 8.98 -1.25
CA TYR A 34 -1.33 8.66 -0.50
C TYR A 34 -1.60 8.31 0.96
N ASN A 35 -2.60 8.92 1.62
CA ASN A 35 -2.99 8.57 2.98
C ASN A 35 -3.60 7.16 3.10
N LYS A 36 -4.17 6.61 2.02
CA LYS A 36 -4.74 5.24 1.98
C LYS A 36 -3.79 4.22 1.37
N ARG A 37 -2.60 4.63 0.93
CA ARG A 37 -1.58 3.73 0.35
C ARG A 37 -1.17 2.61 1.30
N GLY A 38 -1.02 2.91 2.60
CA GLY A 38 -0.68 1.90 3.61
C GLY A 38 -1.72 0.78 3.72
N THR A 39 -3.01 1.11 3.55
CA THR A 39 -4.09 0.12 3.52
C THR A 39 -3.97 -0.76 2.28
N ALA A 40 -3.73 -0.19 1.10
CA ALA A 40 -3.51 -0.96 -0.12
C ALA A 40 -2.27 -1.88 -0.02
N GLU A 41 -1.17 -1.39 0.54
CA GLU A 41 0.04 -2.19 0.80
C GLU A 41 -0.25 -3.34 1.78
N GLN A 42 -1.11 -3.10 2.78
CA GLN A 42 -1.54 -4.13 3.73
C GLN A 42 -2.38 -5.21 3.04
N TRP A 43 -3.37 -4.84 2.22
CA TRP A 43 -4.16 -5.80 1.43
C TRP A 43 -3.30 -6.64 0.50
N ILE A 44 -2.26 -6.06 -0.11
CA ILE A 44 -1.31 -6.80 -0.96
C ILE A 44 -0.48 -7.79 -0.13
N LYS A 45 0.00 -7.39 1.06
CA LYS A 45 0.75 -8.28 1.96
C LYS A 45 -0.12 -9.44 2.45
N GLU A 46 -1.32 -9.14 2.89
CA GLU A 46 -2.29 -10.14 3.35
C GLU A 46 -2.68 -11.10 2.23
N GLY A 47 -2.92 -10.59 1.02
CA GLY A 47 -3.19 -11.41 -0.16
C GLY A 47 -2.03 -12.36 -0.50
N LYS A 48 -0.78 -11.89 -0.45
CA LYS A 48 0.40 -12.75 -0.66
C LYS A 48 0.52 -13.83 0.42
N HIS A 49 0.29 -13.48 1.68
CA HIS A 49 0.27 -14.45 2.78
C HIS A 49 -0.85 -15.48 2.63
N ALA A 50 -2.05 -15.06 2.24
CA ALA A 50 -3.19 -15.96 1.99
C ALA A 50 -2.89 -16.95 0.85
N VAL A 51 -2.33 -16.48 -0.27
CA VAL A 51 -1.93 -17.36 -1.38
C VAL A 51 -0.83 -18.33 -0.96
N ALA A 52 0.16 -17.89 -0.18
CA ALA A 52 1.21 -18.76 0.35
C ALA A 52 0.64 -19.83 1.29
N MET A 53 -0.30 -19.47 2.18
CA MET A 53 -0.99 -20.39 3.08
C MET A 53 -1.83 -21.42 2.32
N THR A 54 -2.56 -20.99 1.29
CA THR A 54 -3.31 -21.91 0.42
C THR A 54 -2.38 -22.86 -0.33
N ARG A 55 -1.25 -22.38 -0.87
CA ARG A 55 -0.24 -23.25 -1.50
C ARG A 55 0.35 -24.27 -0.53
N LEU A 56 0.67 -23.87 0.69
CA LEU A 56 1.21 -24.77 1.72
C LEU A 56 0.18 -25.83 2.15
N ARG A 57 -1.10 -25.43 2.30
CA ARG A 57 -2.20 -26.35 2.62
C ARG A 57 -2.54 -27.29 1.45
N CYS A 58 -2.37 -26.83 0.21
CA CYS A 58 -2.68 -27.60 -0.99
C CYS A 58 -1.48 -28.40 -1.56
N ARG A 59 -0.34 -28.46 -0.87
CA ARG A 59 0.83 -29.24 -1.31
C ARG A 59 0.52 -30.73 -1.52
N CYS A 60 -0.49 -31.26 -0.81
CA CYS A 60 -0.97 -32.65 -0.94
C CYS A 60 -2.22 -32.80 -1.80
N LEU A 61 -2.80 -31.70 -2.30
CA LEU A 61 -4.01 -31.73 -3.15
C LEU A 61 -3.60 -31.93 -4.61
N ARG A 62 -4.07 -33.03 -5.21
CA ARG A 62 -3.79 -33.43 -6.61
C ARG A 62 -4.13 -32.34 -7.64
N ALA A 63 -5.09 -31.48 -7.33
CA ALA A 63 -5.54 -30.35 -8.15
C ALA A 63 -4.53 -29.19 -8.25
N ASN A 64 -3.50 -29.16 -7.40
CA ASN A 64 -2.47 -28.12 -7.39
C ASN A 64 -1.19 -28.52 -8.16
N LYS A 65 -1.22 -29.65 -8.90
CA LYS A 65 -0.17 -29.97 -9.87
C LYS A 65 -0.26 -28.96 -11.00
N VAL A 66 0.67 -28.01 -11.03
CA VAL A 66 0.87 -27.12 -12.16
C VAL A 66 1.15 -27.99 -13.39
N HIS A 67 0.25 -28.01 -14.37
CA HIS A 67 0.58 -28.42 -15.73
C HIS A 67 1.46 -27.33 -16.32
N LEU A 68 2.77 -27.51 -16.20
CA LEU A 68 3.75 -26.81 -17.02
C LEU A 68 3.77 -27.54 -18.37
N TRP A 69 3.41 -26.82 -19.43
CA TRP A 69 3.84 -27.16 -20.79
C TRP A 69 5.27 -26.68 -20.98
#